data_AF-U9TQN9-F1
#
_entry.id   AF-U9TQN9-F1
#
_cell.length_a   1.000
_cell.length_b   1.000
_cell.length_c   1.000
_cell.angle_alpha   90.00
_cell.angle_beta   90.00
_cell.angle_gamma   90.00
#
_symmetry.space_group_name_H-M   'P 1'
#
loop_
_entity.id
_entity.type
_entity.pdbx_description
1 polymer ?
#
loop_
_entity_poly.entity_id
_entity_poly.type
_entity_poly.pdbx_seq_one_letter_code
_entity_poly.pdbx_strand_id
1 'polypeptide(L)'
;AKDTWTLIKDRGVEAIINDNLIGTVIAMGALLVGIVTALLSYLYVIILKNVGGGYIPLVVFLGFIIGFQMMTIMGSIILSGSATTFVCLAEDPRALERTKPDLYRAIRNTYPNFATGM
;
A
#
# COMPACT_ATOMS: atom_id res chain seq x y z
N ALA A 1 30.76 4.20 -2.44
CA ALA A 1 30.34 5.29 -3.35
C ALA A 1 29.97 4.76 -4.74
N LYS A 2 30.88 4.10 -5.48
CA LYS A 2 30.56 3.46 -6.77
C LYS A 2 29.55 2.32 -6.63
N ASP A 3 29.69 1.50 -5.58
CA ASP A 3 28.74 0.41 -5.28
C ASP A 3 27.37 0.93 -4.85
N THR A 4 27.32 2.06 -4.14
CA THR A 4 26.07 2.77 -3.82
C THR A 4 25.36 3.24 -5.09
N TRP A 5 26.11 3.69 -6.10
CA TRP A 5 25.57 4.13 -7.38
C TRP A 5 25.04 2.98 -8.22
N THR A 6 25.71 1.82 -8.21
CA THR A 6 25.24 0.60 -8.88
C THR A 6 24.00 0.03 -8.19
N LEU A 7 23.96 0.05 -6.85
CA LEU A 7 22.82 -0.40 -6.04
C LEU A 7 21.58 0.49 -6.24
N ILE A 8 21.76 1.81 -6.39
CA ILE A 8 20.68 2.73 -6.76
C ILE A 8 20.24 2.55 -8.22
N LYS A 9 21.14 2.24 -9.15
CA LYS A 9 20.80 2.04 -10.58
C LYS A 9 20.01 0.76 -10.82
N ASP A 10 20.43 -0.36 -10.26
CA ASP A 10 19.74 -1.64 -10.46
C ASP A 10 18.47 -1.72 -9.62
N ARG A 11 18.49 -1.31 -8.35
CA ARG A 11 17.30 -1.37 -7.48
C ARG A 11 16.37 -0.18 -7.61
N GLY A 12 16.84 0.97 -8.09
CA GLY A 12 16.00 2.14 -8.31
C GLY A 12 14.92 1.88 -9.36
N VAL A 13 15.24 1.11 -10.40
CA VAL A 13 14.26 0.73 -11.42
C VAL A 13 13.19 -0.20 -10.84
N GLU A 14 13.57 -1.20 -10.04
CA GLU A 14 12.63 -2.10 -9.37
C GLU A 14 11.79 -1.38 -8.31
N ALA A 15 12.38 -0.46 -7.55
CA ALA A 15 11.67 0.36 -6.57
C ALA A 15 10.65 1.29 -7.24
N ILE A 16 11.02 1.93 -8.36
CA ILE A 16 10.11 2.80 -9.14
C ILE A 16 8.94 1.99 -9.72
N ILE A 17 9.21 0.79 -10.27
CA ILE A 17 8.18 -0.09 -10.80
C ILE A 17 7.23 -0.53 -9.68
N ASN A 18 7.77 -0.94 -8.54
CA ASN A 18 6.99 -1.33 -7.38
C ASN A 18 6.14 -0.18 -6.83
N ASP A 19 6.70 1.03 -6.73
CA ASP A 19 5.94 2.22 -6.30
C ASP A 19 4.79 2.56 -7.26
N ASN A 20 5.01 2.44 -8.57
CA ASN A 20 3.97 2.69 -9.56
C ASN A 20 2.87 1.61 -9.54
N LEU A 21 3.25 0.33 -9.37
CA LEU A 21 2.29 -0.76 -9.19
C LEU A 21 1.50 -0.61 -7.89
N ILE A 22 2.18 -0.36 -6.76
CA ILE A 22 1.56 -0.18 -5.45
C ILE A 22 0.60 1.02 -5.49
N GLY A 23 1.03 2.15 -6.08
CA GLY A 23 0.18 3.33 -6.25
C GLY A 23 -1.10 3.03 -7.05
N THR A 24 -0.97 2.30 -8.16
CA THR A 24 -2.12 1.90 -8.99
C THR A 24 -3.06 0.96 -8.24
N VAL A 25 -2.53 -0.05 -7.54
CA VAL A 25 -3.33 -1.00 -6.76
C VAL A 25 -4.06 -0.31 -5.61
N ILE A 26 -3.38 0.61 -4.90
CA ILE A 26 -4.00 1.40 -3.83
C ILE A 26 -5.12 2.27 -4.40
N ALA A 27 -4.92 2.92 -5.56
CA ALA A 27 -5.94 3.76 -6.17
C ALA A 27 -7.18 2.93 -6.58
N MET A 28 -6.98 1.74 -7.16
CA MET A 28 -8.07 0.82 -7.47
C MET A 28 -8.79 0.34 -6.19
N GLY A 29 -8.03 0.02 -5.14
CA GLY A 29 -8.57 -0.34 -3.83
C GLY A 29 -9.36 0.80 -3.18
N ALA A 30 -8.88 2.04 -3.28
CA ALA A 30 -9.53 3.22 -2.74
C ALA A 30 -10.86 3.51 -3.44
N LEU A 31 -10.90 3.32 -4.76
CA LEU A 31 -12.16 3.39 -5.52
C LEU A 31 -13.16 2.31 -5.06
N LEU A 32 -12.71 1.05 -4.92
CA LEU A 32 -13.57 -0.05 -4.48
C LEU A 32 -14.12 0.22 -3.07
N VAL A 33 -13.25 0.57 -2.12
CA VAL A 33 -13.64 0.88 -0.74
C VAL A 33 -14.61 2.07 -0.72
N GLY A 34 -14.32 3.14 -1.46
CA GLY A 34 -15.22 4.29 -1.59
C GLY A 34 -16.62 3.90 -2.08
N ILE A 35 -16.71 3.05 -3.12
CA ILE A 35 -18.00 2.55 -3.64
C ILE A 35 -18.76 1.75 -2.58
N VAL A 36 -18.07 0.86 -1.85
CA VAL A 36 -18.70 0.06 -0.79
C VAL A 36 -19.20 0.95 0.35
N THR A 37 -18.39 1.92 0.80
CA THR A 37 -18.80 2.87 1.84
C THR A 37 -19.98 3.75 1.39
N ALA A 38 -20.01 4.17 0.12
CA ALA A 38 -21.14 4.89 -0.45
C ALA A 38 -22.43 4.06 -0.44
N LEU A 39 -22.34 2.78 -0.82
CA LEU A 39 -23.48 1.85 -0.82
C LEU A 39 -23.99 1.59 0.60
N LEU A 40 -23.10 1.40 1.57
CA LEU A 40 -23.46 1.26 2.98
C LEU A 40 -24.09 2.54 3.55
N SER A 41 -23.59 3.72 3.17
CA SER A 41 -24.15 5.01 3.58
C SER A 41 -25.58 5.20 3.02
N TYR A 42 -25.81 4.79 1.77
CA TYR A 42 -27.14 4.79 1.17
C TYR A 42 -28.11 3.85 1.90
N LEU A 43 -27.66 2.62 2.19
CA LEU A 43 -28.46 1.63 2.92
C LEU A 43 -28.79 2.10 4.35
N TYR A 44 -27.83 2.72 5.02
CA TYR A 44 -27.99 3.29 6.36
C TYR A 44 -29.09 4.35 6.40
N VAL A 45 -29.12 5.24 5.41
CA VAL A 45 -30.15 6.28 5.30
C VAL A 45 -31.53 5.67 5.01
N ILE A 46 -31.63 4.69 4.11
CA ILE A 46 -32.94 4.08 3.81
C ILE A 46 -33.53 3.30 4.99
N ILE A 47 -32.71 2.53 5.72
CA ILE A 47 -33.19 1.63 6.76
C ILE A 47 -33.33 2.31 8.12
N LEU A 48 -32.33 3.10 8.55
CA LEU A 48 -32.28 3.62 9.92
C LEU A 48 -32.81 5.06 10.06
N LYS A 49 -32.59 5.91 9.07
CA LYS A 49 -32.97 7.33 9.16
C LYS A 49 -33.46 7.85 7.82
N ASN A 50 -34.78 7.88 7.67
CA ASN A 50 -35.45 8.51 6.54
C ASN A 50 -35.30 10.05 6.59
N VAL A 51 -34.07 10.53 6.38
CA VAL A 51 -33.79 11.93 6.12
C VAL A 51 -34.37 12.27 4.76
N GLY A 52 -35.13 13.37 4.67
CA GLY A 52 -35.84 13.75 3.45
C GLY A 52 -34.96 13.64 2.20
N GLY A 53 -35.54 13.14 1.11
CA GLY A 53 -34.81 12.64 -0.07
C GLY A 53 -33.73 13.55 -0.65
N GLY A 54 -33.81 14.86 -0.42
CA GLY A 54 -32.80 15.83 -0.85
C GLY A 54 -31.42 15.68 -0.20
N TYR A 55 -31.31 15.10 1.00
CA TYR A 55 -30.03 14.95 1.71
C TYR A 55 -29.31 13.63 1.41
N ILE A 56 -30.01 12.65 0.83
CA ILE A 56 -29.46 11.33 0.48
C ILE A 56 -28.19 11.44 -0.39
N PRO A 57 -28.18 12.18 -1.52
CA PRO A 57 -26.98 12.27 -2.36
C PRO A 57 -25.79 12.91 -1.63
N LEU A 58 -26.04 13.87 -0.73
CA LEU A 58 -25.00 14.51 0.07
C LEU A 58 -24.35 13.52 1.05
N VAL A 59 -25.16 12.72 1.76
CA VAL A 59 -24.67 11.74 2.75
C VAL A 59 -23.89 10.61 2.07
N VAL A 60 -24.35 10.15 0.91
CA VAL A 60 -23.65 9.14 0.11
C VAL A 60 -22.31 9.67 -0.41
N PHE A 61 -22.28 10.90 -0.92
CA PHE A 61 -21.06 11.54 -1.42
C PHE A 61 -20.03 11.76 -0.31
N LEU A 62 -20.45 12.23 0.87
CA LEU A 62 -19.57 12.37 2.03
C LEU A 62 -19.05 11.00 2.50
N GLY A 63 -19.90 9.97 2.50
CA GLY A 63 -19.50 8.60 2.81
C GLY A 63 -18.44 8.06 1.85
N PHE A 64 -18.59 8.32 0.55
CA PHE A 64 -17.59 7.97 -0.46
C PHE A 64 -16.24 8.64 -0.17
N ILE A 65 -16.23 9.95 0.08
CA ILE A 65 -14.99 10.70 0.35
C ILE A 65 -14.27 10.15 1.59
N ILE A 66 -15.01 9.87 2.67
CA ILE A 66 -14.42 9.34 3.90
C ILE A 66 -13.81 7.96 3.65
N GLY A 67 -14.54 7.06 2.96
CA GLY A 67 -14.03 5.73 2.61
C GLY A 67 -12.80 5.78 1.70
N PHE A 68 -12.82 6.66 0.70
CA PHE A 68 -11.70 6.87 -0.21
C PHE A 68 -10.45 7.37 0.56
N GLN A 69 -10.61 8.41 1.38
CA GLN A 69 -9.51 8.98 2.16
C GLN A 69 -8.90 7.98 3.15
N MET A 70 -9.71 7.14 3.80
CA MET A 70 -9.21 6.09 4.68
C MET A 70 -8.30 5.10 3.93
N MET A 71 -8.68 4.69 2.73
CA MET A 71 -7.86 3.77 1.93
C MET A 71 -6.58 4.44 1.41
N THR A 72 -6.63 5.73 1.05
CA THR A 72 -5.44 6.48 0.66
C THR A 72 -4.43 6.61 1.81
N ILE A 73 -4.89 6.83 3.05
CA ILE A 73 -4.01 6.87 4.23
C ILE A 73 -3.38 5.50 4.50
N MET A 74 -4.15 4.41 4.39
CA MET A 74 -3.59 3.05 4.47
C MET A 74 -2.52 2.83 3.40
N GLY A 75 -2.77 3.30 2.19
CA GLY A 75 -1.83 3.21 1.09
C GLY A 75 -0.48 3.88 1.35
N SER A 76 -0.47 5.07 1.94
CA SER A 76 0.77 5.77 2.26
C SER A 76 1.61 5.04 3.32
N ILE A 77 0.95 4.40 4.29
CA ILE A 77 1.63 3.56 5.30
C ILE A 77 2.30 2.37 4.64
N ILE A 78 1.62 1.70 3.70
CA ILE A 78 2.17 0.54 2.97
C ILE A 78 3.40 0.95 2.16
N LEU A 79 3.34 2.08 1.45
CA LEU A 79 4.45 2.60 0.64
C LEU A 79 5.67 2.95 1.51
N SER A 80 5.45 3.61 2.65
CA SER A 80 6.54 3.92 3.59
C SER A 80 7.13 2.65 4.20
N GLY A 81 6.30 1.64 4.50
CA GLY A 81 6.73 0.38 5.10
C GLY A 81 7.56 -0.48 4.15
N SER A 82 7.17 -0.56 2.87
CA SER A 82 7.94 -1.30 1.86
C SER A 82 9.31 -0.65 1.65
N ALA A 83 9.38 0.67 1.47
CA ALA A 83 10.64 1.40 1.31
C ALA A 83 11.58 1.19 2.50
N THR A 84 11.05 1.30 3.73
CA THR A 84 11.85 1.06 4.95
C THR A 84 12.40 -0.35 5.01
N THR A 85 11.58 -1.36 4.66
CA THR A 85 12.00 -2.76 4.64
C THR A 85 13.14 -2.98 3.65
N PHE A 86 13.06 -2.39 2.46
CA PHE A 86 14.13 -2.46 1.46
C PHE A 86 15.42 -1.78 1.92
N VAL A 87 15.32 -0.64 2.60
CA VAL A 87 16.49 0.07 3.16
C VAL A 87 17.15 -0.77 4.27
N CYS A 88 16.38 -1.29 5.22
CA CYS A 88 16.91 -2.15 6.28
C CYS A 88 17.58 -3.41 5.72
N LEU A 89 16.99 -4.03 4.69
CA LEU A 89 17.58 -5.19 4.01
C LEU A 89 18.88 -4.83 3.29
N ALA A 90 18.99 -3.61 2.74
CA ALA A 90 20.19 -3.14 2.07
C ALA A 90 21.32 -2.78 3.06
N GLU A 91 20.99 -2.29 4.25
CA GLU A 91 21.96 -1.89 5.27
C GLU A 91 22.54 -3.10 6.03
N ASP A 92 21.69 -4.03 6.50
CA ASP A 92 22.13 -5.27 7.15
C ASP A 92 21.21 -6.46 6.81
N PRO A 93 21.52 -7.24 5.76
CA PRO A 93 20.73 -8.40 5.39
C PRO A 93 20.79 -9.53 6.44
N ARG A 94 21.86 -9.58 7.27
CA ARG A 94 22.03 -10.62 8.30
C ARG A 94 21.18 -10.34 9.54
N ALA A 95 20.82 -9.09 9.80
CA ALA A 95 19.87 -8.73 10.86
C ALA A 95 18.49 -9.34 10.62
N LEU A 96 18.03 -9.38 9.36
CA LEU A 96 16.76 -10.00 9.01
C LEU A 96 16.83 -11.53 9.10
N GLU A 97 17.95 -12.14 8.71
CA GLU A 97 18.18 -13.58 8.86
C GLU A 97 18.16 -14.02 10.34
N ARG A 98 18.76 -13.23 11.25
CA ARG A 98 18.74 -13.52 12.69
C ARG A 98 17.38 -13.31 13.35
N THR A 99 16.62 -12.31 12.91
CA THR A 99 15.36 -11.94 13.56
C THR A 99 14.18 -12.75 13.02
N LYS A 100 14.15 -13.02 11.70
CA LYS A 100 13.06 -13.71 10.99
C LYS A 100 13.61 -14.58 9.84
N PRO A 101 14.14 -15.77 10.15
CA PRO A 101 14.78 -16.64 9.16
C PRO A 101 13.81 -17.15 8.08
N ASP A 102 12.53 -17.39 8.42
CA ASP A 102 11.53 -17.86 7.44
C ASP A 102 11.20 -16.79 6.39
N LEU A 103 11.10 -15.53 6.82
CA LEU A 103 10.87 -14.40 5.91
C LEU A 103 12.08 -14.19 4.99
N TYR A 104 13.29 -14.30 5.53
CA TYR A 104 14.52 -14.22 4.74
C TYR A 104 14.60 -15.31 3.66
N ARG A 105 14.23 -16.55 3.99
CA ARG A 105 14.15 -17.65 3.01
C ARG A 105 13.12 -17.40 1.92
N ALA A 106 11.94 -16.88 2.28
CA ALA A 106 10.92 -16.51 1.30
C ALA A 106 11.40 -15.41 0.35
N ILE A 107 12.00 -14.34 0.89
CA ILE A 107 12.57 -13.25 0.08
C ILE A 107 13.68 -13.77 -0.84
N ARG A 108 14.57 -14.63 -0.35
CA ARG A 108 15.64 -15.24 -1.16
C ARG A 108 15.11 -16.10 -2.31
N ASN A 109 13.98 -16.79 -2.12
CA ASN A 109 13.36 -17.60 -3.16
C ASN A 109 12.65 -16.75 -4.22
N THR A 110 11.97 -15.67 -3.81
CA THR A 110 11.26 -14.78 -4.74
C THR A 110 12.20 -13.79 -5.45
N TYR A 111 13.26 -13.39 -4.77
CA TYR A 111 14.21 -12.38 -5.21
C TYR A 111 15.65 -12.90 -5.07
N PRO A 112 16.08 -13.88 -5.89
CA PRO A 112 17.41 -14.49 -5.79
C PRO A 112 18.55 -13.48 -5.96
N ASN A 113 18.35 -12.43 -6.77
CA ASN A 113 19.32 -11.36 -6.99
C ASN A 113 19.48 -10.43 -5.77
N PHE A 114 18.55 -10.44 -4.80
CA PHE A 114 18.64 -9.65 -3.59
C PHE A 114 19.44 -10.33 -2.48
N ALA A 115 19.54 -11.67 -2.51
CA ALA A 115 20.20 -12.49 -1.49
C ALA A 115 21.66 -12.84 -1.82
N THR A 116 22.12 -12.58 -3.05
CA THR A 116 23.48 -12.95 -3.52
C THR A 116 24.42 -11.74 -3.61
N GLY A 117 24.04 -10.59 -3.05
CA GLY A 117 24.81 -9.33 -3.15
C GLY A 117 25.45 -8.87 -1.84
N MET A 118 26.33 -9.69 -1.25
CA MET A 118 27.64 -9.28 -0.72
C MET A 118 28.62 -10.43 -0.96
#